data_AF-A0A139SXI2-F1
#
_entry.id   AF-A0A139SXI2-F1
#
_cell.length_a   1.000
_cell.length_b   1.000
_cell.length_c   1.000
_cell.angle_alpha   90.00
_cell.angle_beta   90.00
_cell.angle_gamma   90.00
#
_symmetry.space_group_name_H-M   'P 1'
#
loop_
_entity.id
_entity.type
_entity.pdbx_description
1 polymer ?
#
loop_
_entity_poly.entity_id
_entity_poly.type
_entity_poly.pdbx_seq_one_letter_code
_entity_poly.pdbx_strand_id
1 'polypeptide(L)'
;MPKLKPNHISPTDEEDAAIHAAALADPDNPPLDEAFWRNARPAREVLPPAVYAALTDKSKPATITLVTDEQDRARQKRTGRPPVANPKRPTTIRLSPEVIDAFRATGRGWQTRIDALLREAVEQGRV
;
A
#
# COMPACT_ATOMS: atom_id res chain seq x y z
N MET A 1 0.69 11.62 20.58
CA MET A 1 0.91 11.31 19.15
C MET A 1 1.62 9.96 19.05
N PRO A 2 1.24 9.07 18.11
CA PRO A 2 1.95 7.82 17.90
C PRO A 2 3.41 8.11 17.51
N LYS A 3 4.36 7.34 18.05
CA LYS A 3 5.78 7.51 17.73
C LYS A 3 6.04 7.13 16.26
N LEU A 4 6.85 7.93 15.58
CA LEU A 4 7.31 7.64 14.22
C LEU A 4 8.09 6.33 14.20
N LYS A 5 8.06 5.64 13.05
CA LYS A 5 8.80 4.38 12.88
C LYS A 5 10.31 4.66 12.95
N PRO A 6 11.13 3.70 13.42
CA PRO A 6 12.57 3.89 13.59
C PRO A 6 13.35 4.37 12.33
N ASN A 7 12.85 4.08 11.13
CA ASN A 7 13.47 4.46 9.85
C ASN A 7 12.71 5.58 9.13
N HIS A 8 11.98 6.43 9.85
CA HIS A 8 11.31 7.57 9.23
C HIS A 8 12.34 8.65 8.87
N ILE A 9 12.34 9.05 7.60
CA ILE A 9 13.11 10.18 7.10
C ILE A 9 12.12 11.32 6.93
N SER A 10 12.32 12.41 7.67
CA SER A 10 11.60 13.66 7.44
C SER A 10 12.39 14.49 6.43
N PRO A 11 11.72 15.19 5.50
CA PRO A 11 12.39 16.16 4.65
C PRO A 11 13.20 17.15 5.49
N THR A 12 14.37 17.51 4.99
CA THR A 12 15.14 18.65 5.50
C THR A 12 14.51 19.97 5.04
N ASP A 13 14.83 21.08 5.72
CA ASP A 13 14.32 22.41 5.34
C ASP A 13 14.68 22.78 3.88
N GLU A 14 15.85 22.35 3.40
CA GLU A 14 16.29 22.55 2.02
C GLU A 14 15.44 21.73 1.03
N GLU A 15 15.16 20.47 1.36
CA GLU A 15 14.29 19.62 0.55
C GLU A 15 12.85 20.13 0.54
N ASP A 16 12.33 20.60 1.68
CA ASP A 16 11.00 21.22 1.76
C ASP A 16 10.92 22.49 0.91
N ALA A 17 11.96 23.34 0.92
CA ALA A 17 12.04 24.50 0.05
C ALA A 17 12.05 24.12 -1.44
N ALA A 18 12.78 23.06 -1.80
CA ALA A 18 12.83 22.55 -3.18
C ALA A 18 11.47 21.97 -3.63
N ILE A 19 10.79 21.22 -2.76
CA ILE A 19 9.43 20.69 -3.02
C ILE A 19 8.44 21.84 -3.22
N HIS A 20 8.50 22.88 -2.37
CA HIS A 20 7.63 24.04 -2.49
C HIS A 20 7.90 24.84 -3.77
N ALA A 21 9.17 25.05 -4.14
CA ALA A 21 9.54 25.72 -5.39
C ALA A 21 9.07 24.95 -6.62
N ALA A 22 9.19 23.61 -6.61
CA ALA A 22 8.68 22.76 -7.68
C ALA A 22 7.17 22.84 -7.81
N ALA A 23 6.43 22.86 -6.70
CA ALA A 23 4.97 23.04 -6.71
C ALA A 23 4.55 24.41 -7.27
N LEU A 24 5.29 25.48 -6.97
CA LEU A 24 5.04 26.81 -7.55
C LEU A 24 5.30 26.88 -9.06
N ALA A 25 6.25 26.09 -9.57
CA ALA A 25 6.59 26.05 -10.98
C ALA A 25 5.60 25.20 -11.80
N ASP A 26 4.78 24.35 -11.16
CA ASP A 26 3.77 23.51 -11.79
C ASP A 26 2.43 24.27 -11.95
N PRO A 27 2.01 24.62 -13.19
CA PRO A 27 0.77 25.34 -13.41
C PRO A 27 -0.50 24.54 -13.08
N ASP A 28 -0.42 23.21 -13.14
CA ASP A 28 -1.58 22.33 -12.94
C ASP A 28 -1.79 22.00 -11.46
N ASN A 29 -0.78 22.20 -10.63
CA ASN A 29 -0.82 21.86 -9.21
C ASN A 29 -0.12 22.91 -8.32
N PRO A 30 -0.61 24.16 -8.32
CA PRO A 30 -0.07 25.19 -7.45
C PRO A 30 -0.36 24.89 -5.97
N PRO A 31 0.48 25.36 -5.03
CA PRO A 31 0.21 25.23 -3.61
C PRO A 31 -1.10 25.93 -3.23
N LEU A 32 -1.88 25.30 -2.34
CA LEU A 32 -3.13 25.86 -1.83
C LEU A 32 -2.84 27.08 -0.95
N ASP A 33 -3.38 28.23 -1.31
CA ASP A 33 -3.16 29.49 -0.62
C ASP A 33 -4.31 29.85 0.35
N GLU A 34 -4.16 30.97 1.06
CA GLU A 34 -5.15 31.45 2.02
C GLU A 34 -6.48 31.83 1.33
N ALA A 35 -6.42 32.31 0.07
CA ALA A 35 -7.61 32.66 -0.68
C ALA A 35 -8.45 31.42 -1.01
N PHE A 36 -7.80 30.30 -1.34
CA PHE A 36 -8.45 29.01 -1.52
C PHE A 36 -9.20 28.60 -0.24
N TRP A 37 -8.54 28.62 0.92
CA TRP A 37 -9.16 28.21 2.18
C TRP A 37 -10.32 29.10 2.62
N ARG A 38 -10.21 30.41 2.39
CA ARG A 38 -11.31 31.35 2.66
C ARG A 38 -12.57 31.03 1.85
N ASN A 39 -12.40 30.53 0.63
CA ASN A 39 -13.51 30.19 -0.27
C ASN A 39 -13.90 28.70 -0.21
N ALA A 40 -13.11 27.87 0.48
CA ALA A 40 -13.35 26.44 0.55
C ALA A 40 -14.66 26.15 1.29
N ARG A 41 -15.55 25.40 0.64
CA ARG A 41 -16.82 24.96 1.22
C ARG A 41 -16.64 23.61 1.91
N PRO A 42 -17.25 23.39 3.09
CA PRO A 42 -17.11 22.11 3.77
C PRO A 42 -17.79 20.99 2.98
N ALA A 43 -17.24 19.78 3.04
CA ALA A 43 -17.71 18.64 2.26
C ALA A 43 -19.21 18.34 2.45
N ARG A 44 -19.78 18.58 3.65
CA ARG A 44 -21.21 18.40 3.94
C ARG A 44 -22.14 19.33 3.15
N GLU A 45 -21.64 20.47 2.69
CA GLU A 45 -22.39 21.46 1.90
C GLU A 45 -22.25 21.25 0.39
N VAL A 46 -21.20 20.55 -0.03
CA VAL A 46 -20.90 20.30 -1.44
C VAL A 46 -21.40 18.92 -1.87
N LEU A 47 -21.26 17.91 -1.02
CA LEU A 47 -21.64 16.54 -1.34
C LEU A 47 -23.14 16.30 -1.09
N PRO A 48 -23.79 15.44 -1.91
CA PRO A 48 -25.14 14.98 -1.61
C PRO A 48 -25.23 14.37 -0.20
N PRO A 49 -26.31 14.60 0.57
CA PRO A 49 -26.41 14.13 1.95
C PRO A 49 -26.19 12.61 2.11
N ALA A 50 -26.71 11.81 1.17
CA ALA A 50 -26.53 10.37 1.15
C ALA A 50 -25.05 9.97 0.97
N VAL A 51 -24.31 10.70 0.13
CA VAL A 51 -22.88 10.46 -0.11
C VAL A 51 -22.06 10.86 1.11
N TYR A 52 -22.32 12.03 1.69
CA TYR A 52 -21.63 12.48 2.90
C TYR A 52 -21.86 11.51 4.08
N ALA A 53 -23.10 11.04 4.26
CA ALA A 53 -23.43 10.05 5.28
C ALA A 53 -22.69 8.72 5.04
N ALA A 54 -22.60 8.25 3.80
CA ALA A 54 -21.88 7.02 3.47
C ALA A 54 -20.37 7.12 3.72
N LEU A 55 -19.75 8.26 3.39
CA LEU A 55 -18.31 8.49 3.59
C LEU A 55 -17.92 8.68 5.06
N THR A 56 -18.84 9.14 5.90
CA THR A 56 -18.60 9.40 7.33
C THR A 56 -19.04 8.26 8.25
N ASP A 57 -19.71 7.24 7.70
CA ASP A 57 -20.11 6.03 8.41
C ASP A 57 -18.88 5.13 8.71
N LYS A 58 -18.36 5.25 9.93
CA LYS A 58 -17.20 4.49 10.41
C LYS A 58 -17.45 2.98 10.54
N SER A 59 -18.69 2.51 10.39
CA SER A 59 -19.04 1.09 10.50
C SER A 59 -18.79 0.31 9.21
N LYS A 60 -18.61 1.01 8.07
CA LYS A 60 -18.41 0.40 6.75
C LYS A 60 -16.93 0.52 6.34
N PRO A 61 -16.36 -0.49 5.64
CA PRO A 61 -15.02 -0.37 5.11
C PRO A 61 -14.97 0.81 4.13
N ALA A 62 -13.89 1.61 4.19
CA ALA A 62 -13.65 2.81 3.37
C ALA A 62 -13.52 2.48 1.86
N THR A 63 -14.58 1.97 1.26
CA THR A 63 -14.72 1.71 -0.16
C THR A 63 -15.50 2.88 -0.74
N ILE A 64 -14.77 3.87 -1.30
CA ILE A 64 -15.38 5.01 -1.99
C ILE A 64 -16.10 4.48 -3.23
N THR A 65 -17.43 4.40 -3.16
CA THR A 65 -18.31 4.06 -4.27
C THR A 65 -19.11 5.31 -4.62
N LEU A 66 -18.58 6.14 -5.51
CA LEU A 66 -19.39 7.06 -6.28
C LEU A 66 -19.67 6.35 -7.60
N VAL A 67 -20.86 5.76 -7.73
CA VAL A 67 -21.30 5.10 -8.98
C VAL A 67 -22.43 5.94 -9.54
N THR A 68 -22.13 6.67 -10.60
CA THR A 68 -23.10 7.07 -11.60
C THR A 68 -22.74 6.30 -12.87
N ASP A 69 -23.64 5.43 -13.30
CA ASP A 69 -23.62 4.61 -14.51
C ASP A 69 -23.08 3.16 -14.47
N GLU A 70 -23.87 2.31 -15.14
CA GLU A 70 -23.78 0.86 -15.25
C GLU A 70 -22.62 0.39 -16.14
N GLN A 71 -22.10 1.28 -17.00
CA GLN A 71 -21.08 0.96 -18.00
C GLN A 71 -19.65 0.82 -17.44
N ASP A 72 -19.38 1.36 -16.25
CA ASP A 72 -18.03 1.31 -15.63
C ASP A 72 -17.76 0.02 -14.85
N ARG A 73 -18.78 -0.79 -14.55
CA ARG A 73 -18.60 -2.10 -13.89
C ARG A 73 -17.67 -3.05 -14.66
N ALA A 74 -17.67 -2.96 -15.99
CA ALA A 74 -16.82 -3.80 -16.85
C ALA A 74 -15.36 -3.32 -16.92
N ARG A 75 -15.10 -2.04 -16.63
CA ARG A 75 -13.77 -1.42 -16.68
C ARG A 75 -13.05 -1.41 -15.34
N GLN A 76 -13.72 -1.88 -14.29
CA GLN A 76 -13.24 -1.91 -12.90
C GLN A 76 -12.14 -2.98 -12.72
N LYS A 77 -11.01 -2.77 -13.39
CA LYS A 77 -9.76 -3.47 -13.10
C LYS A 77 -9.42 -3.16 -11.66
N ARG A 78 -9.53 -4.17 -10.80
CA ARG A 78 -9.05 -4.16 -9.41
C ARG A 78 -7.65 -3.55 -9.41
N THR A 79 -7.52 -2.29 -8.98
CA THR A 79 -6.22 -1.64 -8.88
C THR A 79 -5.46 -2.32 -7.75
N GLY A 80 -4.41 -3.06 -8.11
CA GLY A 80 -3.60 -3.89 -7.23
C GLY A 80 -2.79 -4.91 -8.05
N ARG A 81 -1.80 -5.57 -7.43
CA ARG A 81 -1.07 -6.69 -8.07
C ARG A 81 -2.12 -7.67 -8.62
N PRO A 82 -2.09 -8.01 -9.92
CA PRO A 82 -2.98 -9.01 -10.48
C PRO A 82 -2.99 -10.25 -9.58
N PRO A 83 -4.17 -10.80 -9.24
CA PRO A 83 -4.26 -11.98 -8.40
C PRO A 83 -3.32 -13.07 -8.94
N VAL A 84 -2.33 -13.46 -8.12
CA VAL A 84 -1.40 -14.52 -8.49
C VAL A 84 -2.19 -15.83 -8.46
N ALA A 85 -2.25 -16.55 -9.59
CA ALA A 85 -3.06 -17.76 -9.73
C ALA A 85 -2.71 -18.85 -8.70
N ASN A 86 -1.45 -18.93 -8.28
CA ASN A 86 -0.98 -19.86 -7.26
C ASN A 86 0.00 -19.18 -6.29
N PRO A 87 -0.48 -18.52 -5.22
CA PRO A 87 0.37 -17.84 -4.27
C PRO A 87 1.11 -18.85 -3.37
N LYS A 88 2.34 -18.50 -2.94
CA LYS A 88 3.04 -19.25 -1.90
C LYS A 88 2.17 -19.28 -0.64
N ARG A 89 1.97 -20.48 -0.08
CA ARG A 89 1.18 -20.66 1.14
C ARG A 89 2.09 -20.46 2.37
N PRO A 90 1.79 -19.51 3.27
CA PRO A 90 2.52 -19.43 4.53
C PRO A 90 2.18 -20.67 5.36
N THR A 91 3.20 -21.42 5.76
CA THR A 91 3.02 -22.63 6.59
C THR A 91 4.07 -22.63 7.69
N THR A 92 3.65 -22.96 8.91
CA THR A 92 4.52 -23.05 10.08
C THR A 92 4.98 -24.50 10.25
N ILE A 93 6.24 -24.78 9.94
CA ILE A 93 6.89 -26.08 10.18
C ILE A 93 8.04 -25.91 11.19
N ARG A 94 8.30 -26.95 12.00
CA ARG A 94 9.47 -26.98 12.89
C ARG A 94 10.59 -27.76 12.21
N LEU A 95 11.76 -27.13 12.09
CA LEU A 95 12.97 -27.73 11.52
C LEU A 95 14.01 -27.91 12.62
N SER A 96 14.91 -28.88 12.45
CA SER A 96 16.02 -29.11 13.39
C SER A 96 16.94 -27.88 13.49
N PRO A 97 17.51 -27.58 14.67
CA PRO A 97 18.33 -26.39 14.89
C PRO A 97 19.55 -26.35 13.95
N GLU A 98 20.26 -27.47 13.79
CA GLU A 98 21.40 -27.63 12.89
C GLU A 98 21.10 -27.15 11.46
N VAL A 99 19.90 -27.46 10.96
CA VAL A 99 19.45 -27.09 9.61
C VAL A 99 19.21 -25.59 9.54
N ILE A 100 18.50 -25.02 10.52
CA ILE A 100 18.23 -23.58 10.57
C ILE A 100 19.53 -22.78 10.65
N ASP A 101 20.50 -23.23 11.45
CA ASP A 101 21.76 -22.54 11.64
C ASP A 101 22.62 -22.59 10.37
N ALA A 102 22.73 -23.76 9.74
CA ALA A 102 23.41 -23.92 8.47
C ALA A 102 22.82 -22.99 7.37
N PHE A 103 21.49 -22.91 7.28
CA PHE A 103 20.86 -22.03 6.31
C PHE A 103 21.00 -20.55 6.69
N ARG A 104 20.83 -20.16 7.95
CA ARG A 104 21.03 -18.76 8.39
C ARG A 104 22.46 -18.27 8.15
N ALA A 105 23.46 -19.14 8.27
CA ALA A 105 24.84 -18.83 7.94
C ALA A 105 25.03 -18.43 6.46
N THR A 106 24.15 -18.86 5.55
CA THR A 106 24.16 -18.42 4.13
C THR A 106 23.70 -16.97 3.92
N GLY A 107 23.30 -16.28 5.00
CA GLY A 107 22.95 -14.86 4.97
C GLY A 107 21.58 -14.56 4.38
N ARG A 108 21.42 -13.35 3.82
CA ARG A 108 20.15 -12.88 3.25
C ARG A 108 19.63 -13.87 2.19
N GLY A 109 18.33 -14.16 2.25
CA GLY A 109 17.67 -15.08 1.32
C GLY A 109 17.74 -16.56 1.69
N TRP A 110 18.20 -16.92 2.90
CA TRP A 110 18.26 -18.31 3.34
C TRP A 110 16.90 -19.05 3.28
N GLN A 111 15.80 -18.34 3.53
CA GLN A 111 14.44 -18.88 3.39
C GLN A 111 14.08 -19.23 1.94
N THR A 112 14.56 -18.46 0.97
CA THR A 112 14.37 -18.76 -0.46
C THR A 112 15.21 -19.97 -0.87
N ARG A 113 16.42 -20.12 -0.31
CA ARG A 113 17.29 -21.27 -0.59
C ARG A 113 16.70 -22.58 -0.07
N ILE A 114 16.16 -22.59 1.15
CA ILE A 114 15.52 -23.80 1.69
C ILE A 114 14.25 -24.17 0.92
N ASP A 115 13.44 -23.19 0.50
CA ASP A 115 12.28 -23.41 -0.39
C ASP A 115 12.69 -24.03 -1.74
N ALA A 116 13.79 -23.54 -2.34
CA ALA A 116 14.32 -24.10 -3.58
C ALA A 116 14.81 -25.55 -3.42
N LEU A 117 15.49 -25.86 -2.32
CA LEU A 117 15.95 -27.22 -2.02
C LEU A 117 14.77 -28.19 -1.83
N LEU A 118 13.74 -27.77 -1.09
CA LEU A 118 12.53 -28.58 -0.90
C LEU A 118 11.80 -28.82 -2.22
N ARG A 119 11.73 -27.81 -3.09
CA ARG A 119 11.13 -27.93 -4.42
C ARG A 119 11.90 -28.91 -5.30
N GLU A 120 13.24 -28.84 -5.30
CA GLU A 120 14.09 -29.77 -6.04
C GLU A 120 13.90 -31.22 -5.55
N ALA A 121 13.80 -31.43 -4.23
CA ALA A 121 13.57 -32.76 -3.66
C ALA A 121 12.23 -33.37 -4.12
N VAL A 122 11.17 -32.55 -4.24
CA VAL A 122 9.86 -32.95 -4.78
C VAL A 122 9.95 -33.23 -6.28
N GLU A 123 10.66 -32.40 -7.04
CA GLU A 123 10.86 -32.59 -8.48
C GLU A 123 11.65 -33.87 -8.79
N GLN A 124 12.60 -34.24 -7.93
CA GLN A 124 13.39 -35.45 -8.02
C GLN A 124 12.70 -36.68 -7.41
N GLY A 125 11.49 -36.55 -6.86
CA GLY A 125 10.72 -37.65 -6.27
C GLY A 125 11.36 -38.28 -5.03
N ARG A 126 12.16 -37.51 -4.28
CA ARG A 126 12.75 -37.97 -3.00
C ARG A 126 11.77 -37.85 -1.83
N VAL A 127 10.64 -37.19 -2.07
CA VAL A 127 9.52 -36.90 -1.16
C VAL A 127 8.21 -36.97 -1.93
#